data_AF-A0A938E3U6-F1
#
_entry.id   AF-A0A938E3U6-F1
#
_cell.length_a   1.000
_cell.length_b   1.000
_cell.length_c   1.000
_cell.angle_alpha   90.00
_cell.angle_beta   90.00
_cell.angle_gamma   90.00
#
_symmetry.space_group_name_H-M   'P 1'
#
loop_
_entity.id
_entity.type
_entity.pdbx_description
1 polymer ?
#
loop_
_entity_poly.entity_id
_entity_poly.type
_entity_poly.pdbx_seq_one_letter_code
_entity_poly.pdbx_strand_id
1 'polypeptide(L)'
;MSNPADGLPTFLTVEEAAAVLRIGRTAAYLLARQWEDSGGEEGLPVVRFGRTLRVPVQQLERIAAGEVRAKRTRTREATRSSRPAETASNHDPRQATTSAVPEAS
;
A
#
# COMPACT_ATOMS: atom_id res chain seq x y z
N MET A 1 -45.41 -14.37 12.23
CA MET A 1 -45.05 -14.48 10.80
C MET A 1 -43.68 -13.83 10.65
N SER A 2 -42.61 -14.62 10.64
CA SER A 2 -41.26 -14.10 10.33
C SER A 2 -41.25 -13.60 8.90
N ASN A 3 -40.72 -12.41 8.68
CA ASN A 3 -40.66 -11.79 7.37
C ASN A 3 -39.61 -12.57 6.55
N PRO A 4 -39.85 -12.93 5.28
CA PRO A 4 -38.81 -13.57 4.44
C PRO A 4 -37.56 -12.70 4.22
N ALA A 5 -37.52 -11.47 4.75
CA ALA A 5 -36.36 -10.59 4.79
C ALA A 5 -35.60 -10.59 6.13
N ASP A 6 -35.93 -11.48 7.08
CA ASP A 6 -35.19 -11.62 8.35
C ASP A 6 -33.79 -12.25 8.16
N GLY A 7 -33.43 -12.63 6.91
CA GLY A 7 -32.10 -13.04 6.51
C GLY A 7 -31.30 -11.87 5.95
N LEU A 8 -30.09 -11.64 6.46
CA LEU A 8 -29.16 -10.67 5.89
C LEU A 8 -29.02 -10.90 4.38
N PRO A 9 -28.99 -9.83 3.57
CA PRO A 9 -28.80 -9.95 2.13
C PRO A 9 -27.51 -10.72 1.85
N THR A 10 -27.54 -11.71 0.95
CA THR A 10 -26.37 -12.55 0.65
C THR A 10 -25.20 -11.73 0.06
N PHE A 11 -25.50 -10.58 -0.53
CA PHE A 11 -24.53 -9.68 -1.14
C PHE A 11 -24.74 -8.24 -0.69
N LEU A 12 -23.65 -7.58 -0.36
CA LEU A 12 -23.59 -6.15 -0.08
C LEU A 12 -22.98 -5.40 -1.26
N THR A 13 -23.23 -4.10 -1.35
CA THR A 13 -22.42 -3.17 -2.12
C THR A 13 -21.09 -2.92 -1.42
N VAL A 14 -20.13 -2.32 -2.14
CA VAL A 14 -18.84 -1.90 -1.55
C VAL A 14 -19.06 -0.87 -0.44
N GLU A 15 -20.05 0.02 -0.58
CA GLU A 15 -20.34 1.04 0.44
C GLU A 15 -20.98 0.43 1.70
N GLU A 16 -21.91 -0.51 1.54
CA GLU A 16 -22.49 -1.24 2.67
C GLU A 16 -21.44 -2.06 3.41
N ALA A 17 -20.55 -2.75 2.68
CA ALA A 17 -19.43 -3.46 3.30
C ALA A 17 -18.46 -2.50 4.03
N ALA A 18 -18.21 -1.31 3.48
CA ALA A 18 -17.41 -0.28 4.14
C ALA A 18 -18.04 0.15 5.47
N ALA A 19 -19.35 0.31 5.51
CA ALA A 19 -20.09 0.65 6.73
C ALA A 19 -20.00 -0.48 7.77
N VAL A 20 -20.17 -1.74 7.35
CA VAL A 20 -20.02 -2.92 8.24
C VAL A 20 -18.61 -3.00 8.84
N LEU A 21 -17.58 -2.79 8.01
CA LEU A 21 -16.18 -2.82 8.45
C LEU A 21 -15.73 -1.53 9.17
N ARG A 22 -16.56 -0.48 9.17
CA ARG A 22 -16.25 0.87 9.70
C ARG A 22 -14.99 1.48 9.07
N ILE A 23 -14.86 1.37 7.75
CA ILE A 23 -13.79 1.98 6.96
C ILE A 23 -14.34 3.06 6.02
N GLY A 24 -13.48 3.99 5.60
CA GLY A 24 -13.86 4.99 4.60
C GLY A 24 -14.17 4.35 3.24
N ARG A 25 -15.15 4.90 2.50
CA ARG A 25 -15.54 4.42 1.16
C ARG A 25 -14.35 4.31 0.20
N THR A 26 -13.48 5.31 0.19
CA THR A 26 -12.26 5.29 -0.64
C THR A 26 -11.38 4.09 -0.33
N ALA A 27 -11.19 3.75 0.95
CA ALA A 27 -10.41 2.58 1.34
C ALA A 27 -11.07 1.27 0.89
N ALA A 28 -12.40 1.17 1.03
CA ALA A 28 -13.14 0.00 0.55
C ALA A 28 -13.02 -0.21 -0.96
N TYR A 29 -13.12 0.85 -1.76
CA TYR A 29 -12.93 0.75 -3.21
C TYR A 29 -11.48 0.38 -3.61
N LEU A 30 -10.48 0.91 -2.90
CA LEU A 30 -9.08 0.50 -3.13
C LEU A 30 -8.87 -0.98 -2.81
N LEU A 31 -9.44 -1.47 -1.71
CA LEU A 31 -9.36 -2.88 -1.33
C LEU A 31 -10.12 -3.78 -2.30
N ALA A 32 -11.27 -3.34 -2.82
CA ALA A 32 -12.01 -4.07 -3.86
C ALA A 32 -11.19 -4.17 -5.15
N ARG A 33 -10.49 -3.10 -5.53
CA ARG A 33 -9.60 -3.11 -6.68
C ARG A 33 -8.41 -4.05 -6.47
N GLN A 34 -7.79 -4.02 -5.29
CA GLN A 34 -6.71 -4.94 -4.94
C GLN A 34 -7.15 -6.41 -5.05
N TRP A 35 -8.39 -6.71 -4.69
CA TRP A 35 -8.96 -8.05 -4.84
C TRP A 35 -9.07 -8.49 -6.30
N GLU A 36 -9.55 -7.61 -7.19
CA GLU A 36 -9.59 -7.90 -8.62
C GLU A 36 -8.17 -8.03 -9.21
N ASP A 37 -7.26 -7.12 -8.86
CA ASP A 37 -5.89 -7.08 -9.37
C ASP A 37 -5.05 -8.28 -8.90
N SER A 38 -5.31 -8.79 -7.69
CA SER A 38 -4.66 -9.98 -7.12
C SER A 38 -5.33 -11.30 -7.52
N GLY A 39 -6.43 -11.28 -8.28
CA GLY A 39 -7.17 -12.51 -8.63
C GLY A 39 -7.87 -13.16 -7.42
N GLY A 40 -8.21 -12.38 -6.40
CA GLY A 40 -8.92 -12.84 -5.21
C GLY A 40 -8.04 -13.31 -4.06
N GLU A 41 -6.80 -12.85 -4.00
CA GLU A 41 -5.86 -13.23 -2.92
C GLU A 41 -5.81 -12.18 -1.80
N GLU A 42 -5.93 -10.89 -2.12
CA GLU A 42 -5.76 -9.79 -1.16
C GLU A 42 -6.81 -8.70 -1.33
N GLY A 43 -7.25 -8.08 -0.23
CA GLY A 43 -8.17 -6.93 -0.26
C GLY A 43 -9.59 -7.26 0.18
N LEU A 44 -10.57 -6.54 -0.37
CA LEU A 44 -11.98 -6.68 -0.03
C LEU A 44 -12.64 -7.64 -1.05
N PRO A 45 -13.17 -8.79 -0.61
CA PRO A 45 -13.75 -9.78 -1.50
C PRO A 45 -14.93 -9.21 -2.28
N VAL A 46 -14.77 -9.15 -3.60
CA VAL A 46 -15.81 -8.67 -4.52
C VAL A 46 -16.01 -9.65 -5.67
N VAL A 47 -17.26 -9.72 -6.12
CA VAL A 47 -17.69 -10.41 -7.34
C VAL A 47 -18.27 -9.35 -8.28
N ARG A 48 -17.81 -9.36 -9.52
CA ARG A 48 -18.29 -8.45 -10.55
C ARG A 48 -19.48 -9.05 -11.29
N PHE A 49 -20.61 -8.38 -11.19
CA PHE A 49 -21.81 -8.65 -11.98
C PHE A 49 -21.94 -7.57 -13.05
N GLY A 50 -21.34 -7.81 -14.23
CA GLY A 50 -21.29 -6.84 -15.31
C GLY A 50 -20.52 -5.58 -14.91
N ARG A 51 -21.25 -4.47 -14.68
CA ARG A 51 -20.67 -3.17 -14.29
C ARG A 51 -20.75 -2.89 -12.78
N THR A 52 -21.30 -3.82 -12.00
CA THR A 52 -21.54 -3.63 -10.56
C THR A 52 -20.69 -4.59 -9.74
N LEU A 53 -20.12 -4.08 -8.65
CA LEU A 53 -19.40 -4.88 -7.67
C LEU A 53 -20.31 -5.24 -6.51
N ARG A 54 -20.22 -6.50 -6.07
CA ARG A 54 -20.94 -7.02 -4.91
C ARG A 54 -19.99 -7.77 -3.99
N VAL A 55 -20.16 -7.58 -2.69
CA VAL A 55 -19.39 -8.21 -1.63
C VAL A 55 -20.22 -9.37 -1.06
N PRO A 56 -19.79 -10.63 -1.18
CA PRO A 56 -20.48 -11.76 -0.56
C PRO A 56 -20.40 -11.66 0.97
N VAL A 57 -21.54 -11.71 1.66
CA VAL A 57 -21.58 -11.58 3.13
C VAL A 57 -20.78 -12.66 3.82
N GLN A 58 -20.85 -13.90 3.36
CA GLN A 58 -20.10 -15.02 3.93
C GLN A 58 -18.58 -14.77 3.92
N GLN A 59 -18.03 -14.15 2.87
CA GLN A 59 -16.60 -13.82 2.83
C GLN A 59 -16.26 -12.66 3.76
N LEU A 60 -17.16 -11.69 3.89
CA LEU A 60 -17.00 -10.59 4.84
C LEU A 60 -17.03 -11.08 6.30
N GLU A 61 -17.93 -12.01 6.61
CA GLU A 61 -18.02 -12.66 7.93
C GLU A 61 -16.75 -13.42 8.29
N ARG A 62 -16.14 -14.13 7.33
CA ARG A 62 -14.85 -14.81 7.54
C ARG A 62 -13.73 -13.84 7.89
N ILE A 63 -13.70 -12.66 7.25
CA ILE A 63 -12.76 -11.58 7.59
C ILE A 63 -13.02 -11.08 9.01
N ALA A 64 -14.29 -10.81 9.36
CA ALA A 64 -14.68 -10.33 10.68
C ALA A 64 -14.41 -11.35 11.80
N ALA A 65 -14.56 -12.64 11.51
CA ALA A 65 -14.24 -13.75 12.41
C ALA A 65 -12.73 -13.94 12.64
N GLY A 66 -11.88 -13.18 11.95
CA GLY A 66 -10.43 -13.24 12.12
C GLY A 66 -9.73 -14.30 11.28
N GLU A 67 -10.39 -14.90 10.28
CA GLU A 67 -9.74 -15.83 9.33
C GLU A 67 -8.86 -15.12 8.29
N VAL A 68 -8.41 -13.90 8.58
CA VAL A 68 -7.61 -13.10 7.63
C VAL A 68 -6.18 -13.63 7.60
N ARG A 69 -5.85 -14.39 6.55
CA ARG A 69 -4.46 -14.61 6.13
C ARG A 69 -3.95 -13.37 5.40
N ALA A 70 -3.65 -12.31 6.14
CA ALA A 70 -2.80 -11.25 5.61
C ALA A 70 -1.38 -11.81 5.49
N LYS A 71 -0.93 -12.17 4.28
CA LYS A 71 0.51 -12.25 4.06
C LYS A 71 1.02 -10.83 4.18
N ARG A 72 1.88 -10.58 5.17
CA ARG A 72 2.56 -9.30 5.33
C ARG A 72 3.29 -8.99 4.03
N THR A 73 2.73 -8.11 3.21
CA THR A 73 3.41 -7.49 2.09
C THR A 73 4.56 -6.69 2.69
N ARG A 74 5.74 -7.32 2.79
CA ARG A 74 7.00 -6.62 3.10
C ARG A 74 7.27 -5.70 1.92
N THR A 75 6.69 -4.52 1.93
CA THR A 75 6.96 -3.52 0.90
C THR A 75 7.14 -2.17 1.58
N ARG A 76 8.41 -1.94 1.99
CA ARG A 76 9.25 -0.77 1.67
C ARG A 76 10.22 -0.47 2.81
N GLU A 77 11.36 -1.17 2.82
CA GLU A 77 12.57 -0.68 3.51
C GLU A 77 13.82 -1.26 2.83
N ALA A 78 14.01 -0.99 1.53
CA ALA A 78 15.19 -1.45 0.80
C ALA A 78 15.85 -0.38 -0.08
N THR A 79 15.45 0.90 0.02
CA THR A 79 15.95 1.95 -0.91
C THR A 79 16.38 3.26 -0.25
N ARG A 80 16.59 3.31 1.07
CA ARG A 80 17.17 4.51 1.72
C ARG A 80 18.60 4.35 2.25
N SER A 81 19.25 3.20 2.05
CA SER A 81 20.67 3.02 2.43
C SER A 81 21.55 2.64 1.26
N SER A 82 21.39 3.33 0.14
CA SER A 82 22.46 3.48 -0.85
C SER A 82 23.08 4.86 -0.64
N ARG A 83 23.97 4.96 0.34
CA ARG A 83 24.90 6.08 0.49
C ARG A 83 26.16 5.67 -0.26
N PRO A 84 26.46 6.19 -1.46
CA PRO A 84 27.66 5.82 -2.18
C PRO A 84 28.89 6.47 -1.52
N ALA A 85 29.89 5.64 -1.28
CA ALA A 85 31.33 5.89 -1.22
C ALA A 85 31.83 7.33 -1.05
N GLU A 86 32.45 7.60 0.10
CA GLU A 86 33.90 7.80 0.17
C GLU A 86 34.53 8.70 -0.92
N THR A 87 34.50 10.01 -0.70
CA THR A 87 35.53 10.92 -1.26
C THR A 87 36.56 11.15 -0.18
N ALA A 88 37.62 10.33 -0.19
CA ALA A 88 38.89 10.66 0.42
C ALA A 88 39.48 11.85 -0.36
N SER A 89 39.28 13.08 0.13
CA SER A 89 40.08 14.23 -0.28
C SER A 89 41.03 14.56 0.85
N ASN A 90 42.16 13.86 0.79
CA ASN A 90 43.37 14.04 1.58
C ASN A 90 43.77 15.53 1.60
N HIS A 91 43.60 16.21 2.74
CA HIS A 91 44.16 17.54 2.95
C HIS A 91 45.49 17.39 3.70
N ASP A 92 46.59 17.36 2.95
CA ASP A 92 47.95 17.52 3.48
C ASP A 92 48.38 18.98 3.26
N PRO A 93 48.48 19.82 4.31
CA PRO A 93 48.88 21.21 4.16
C PRO A 93 50.38 21.35 4.37
N ARG A 94 51.22 20.60 3.65
CA ARG A 94 52.68 20.80 3.67
C ARG A 94 53.36 20.43 2.36
N GLN A 95 53.20 21.20 1.27
CA GLN A 95 54.33 21.46 0.34
C GLN A 95 54.23 22.87 -0.26
N ALA A 96 55.24 23.66 0.04
CA ALA A 96 55.54 24.97 -0.51
C ALA A 96 56.13 24.87 -1.93
N THR A 97 56.00 25.92 -2.73
CA THR A 97 57.03 26.52 -3.64
C THR A 97 56.33 27.47 -4.63
N THR A 98 56.54 28.78 -4.52
CA THR A 98 57.54 29.63 -5.21
C THR A 98 57.15 30.03 -6.65
N SER A 99 57.15 31.36 -6.88
CA SER A 99 57.28 32.13 -8.13
C SER A 99 56.40 33.37 -8.00
N ALA A 100 56.91 34.49 -7.49
CA ALA A 100 57.71 35.48 -8.23
C ALA A 100 56.94 36.06 -9.43
N VAL A 101 56.46 37.30 -9.27
CA VAL A 101 55.94 38.14 -10.36
C VAL A 101 56.85 39.39 -10.41
N PRO A 102 57.62 39.61 -11.48
CA PRO A 102 58.29 40.90 -11.75
C PRO A 102 57.26 41.85 -12.41
N GLU A 103 57.14 43.11 -11.98
CA GLU A 103 57.95 44.31 -12.33
C GLU A 103 57.28 45.12 -13.46
N ALA A 104 57.08 46.42 -13.17
CA ALA A 104 56.92 47.60 -14.06
C ALA A 104 55.86 47.55 -15.19
N SER A 105 55.08 48.61 -15.46
CA SER A 105 55.42 50.04 -15.58
C SER A 105 54.20 50.92 -15.35
#